data_AF-A0A1Q7UEG3-F1
#
_entry.id   AF-A0A1Q7UEG3-F1
#
_cell.length_a   1.000
_cell.length_b   1.000
_cell.length_c   1.000
_cell.angle_alpha   90.00
_cell.angle_beta   90.00
_cell.angle_gamma   90.00
#
_symmetry.space_group_name_H-M   'P 1'
#
loop_
_entity.id
_entity.type
_entity.pdbx_description
1 polymer ?
#
loop_
_entity_poly.entity_id
_entity_poly.type
_entity_poly.pdbx_seq_one_letter_code
_entity_poly.pdbx_strand_id
1 'polypeptide(L)'
;MPGLGIRKDIRIADEGLAAGVRYRLRNEGEDTIALTFTSASNVAFVGEGNAGDLITLGTRKTTPGKALEGARNVTEILVHSEARHFDITFAIDPPAETTVQPIYAIANSEEGFERLYEQTEIACSWNVTIEPDSHVDLEIRATAVGQLVEPELIKPAARRKRTAAAPAPADTVARSKR
;
A
#
# COMPACT_ATOMS: atom_id res chain seq x y z
N MET A 1 -26.12 -12.83 -8.37
CA MET A 1 -27.40 -12.16 -8.67
C MET A 1 -27.70 -12.41 -10.14
N PRO A 2 -28.72 -13.21 -10.47
CA PRO A 2 -29.21 -13.31 -11.85
C PRO A 2 -29.46 -11.90 -12.42
N GLY A 3 -29.06 -11.65 -13.67
CA GLY A 3 -29.25 -10.36 -14.33
C GLY A 3 -28.23 -9.26 -14.02
N LEU A 4 -27.28 -9.44 -13.09
CA LEU A 4 -26.24 -8.42 -12.87
C LEU A 4 -25.10 -8.54 -13.89
N GLY A 5 -24.95 -7.52 -14.73
CA GLY A 5 -23.78 -7.34 -15.61
C GLY A 5 -22.77 -6.37 -14.99
N ILE A 6 -21.48 -6.72 -15.05
CA ILE A 6 -20.37 -5.83 -14.62
C ILE A 6 -19.42 -5.65 -15.80
N ARG A 7 -19.25 -4.40 -16.23
CA ARG A 7 -18.21 -4.00 -17.18
C ARG A 7 -17.14 -3.20 -16.45
N LYS A 8 -15.87 -3.52 -16.69
CA LYS A 8 -14.69 -2.83 -16.16
C LYS A 8 -13.86 -2.31 -17.33
N ASP A 9 -13.79 -1.00 -17.49
CA ASP A 9 -12.92 -0.34 -18.46
C ASP A 9 -11.71 0.24 -17.74
N ILE A 10 -10.51 -0.23 -18.09
CA ILE A 10 -9.25 0.25 -17.51
C ILE A 10 -8.55 1.13 -18.55
N ARG A 11 -8.08 2.30 -18.12
CA ARG A 11 -7.29 3.22 -18.95
C ARG A 11 -5.98 3.53 -18.26
N ILE A 12 -4.90 3.46 -19.00
CA ILE A 12 -3.56 3.85 -18.56
C ILE A 12 -3.13 4.99 -19.48
N ALA A 13 -2.62 6.06 -18.89
CA ALA A 13 -2.16 7.26 -19.58
C ALA A 13 -0.85 7.74 -18.96
N ASP A 14 -0.26 8.79 -19.56
CA ASP A 14 0.92 9.49 -19.05
C ASP A 14 2.08 8.53 -18.74
N GLU A 15 2.36 7.61 -19.65
CA GLU A 15 3.43 6.61 -19.52
C GLU A 15 3.33 5.73 -18.25
N GLY A 16 2.12 5.57 -17.73
CA GLY A 16 1.85 4.80 -16.51
C GLY A 16 1.72 5.65 -15.25
N LEU A 17 1.87 6.97 -15.33
CA LEU A 17 1.65 7.89 -14.21
C LEU A 17 0.18 8.17 -13.95
N ALA A 18 -0.72 7.82 -14.87
CA ALA A 18 -2.15 7.91 -14.64
C ALA A 18 -2.84 6.59 -14.99
N ALA A 19 -3.71 6.12 -14.11
CA ALA A 19 -4.53 4.94 -14.34
C ALA A 19 -5.94 5.16 -13.82
N GLY A 20 -6.94 4.90 -14.66
CA GLY A 20 -8.35 5.00 -14.30
C GLY A 20 -9.06 3.67 -14.49
N VAL A 21 -10.01 3.39 -13.61
CA VAL A 21 -10.98 2.33 -13.79
C VAL A 21 -12.38 2.91 -13.74
N ARG A 22 -13.16 2.61 -14.77
CA ARG A 22 -14.60 2.86 -14.81
C ARG A 22 -15.34 1.54 -14.77
N TYR A 23 -16.23 1.40 -13.81
CA TYR A 23 -17.17 0.30 -13.71
C TYR A 23 -18.53 0.75 -14.22
N ARG A 24 -19.21 -0.14 -14.94
CA ARG A 24 -20.64 -0.04 -15.21
C ARG A 24 -21.33 -1.27 -14.67
N LEU A 25 -22.17 -1.07 -13.68
CA LEU A 25 -23.03 -2.10 -13.09
C LEU A 25 -24.39 -1.99 -13.76
N ARG A 26 -24.84 -3.06 -14.43
CA ARG A 26 -26.11 -3.07 -15.17
C ARG A 26 -27.04 -4.12 -14.63
N ASN A 27 -28.31 -3.78 -14.50
CA ASN A 27 -29.37 -4.74 -14.24
C ASN A 27 -30.02 -5.13 -15.57
N GLU A 28 -29.86 -6.39 -15.96
CA GLU A 28 -30.44 -7.04 -17.14
C GLU A 28 -31.56 -8.01 -16.74
N GLY A 29 -31.97 -7.99 -15.47
CA GLY A 29 -33.10 -8.75 -14.93
C GLY A 29 -34.38 -7.92 -14.79
N GLU A 30 -35.43 -8.57 -14.31
CA GLU A 30 -36.77 -7.97 -14.18
C GLU A 30 -37.02 -7.31 -12.81
N ASP A 31 -36.19 -7.62 -11.81
CA ASP A 31 -36.32 -7.11 -10.43
C ASP A 31 -35.22 -6.09 -10.12
N THR A 32 -35.52 -5.11 -9.26
CA THR A 32 -34.54 -4.16 -8.73
C THR A 32 -33.43 -4.88 -7.96
N ILE A 33 -32.17 -4.51 -8.24
CA ILE A 33 -31.00 -5.04 -7.55
C ILE A 33 -30.51 -4.03 -6.51
N ALA A 34 -30.35 -4.45 -5.26
CA ALA A 34 -29.66 -3.68 -4.22
C ALA A 34 -28.42 -4.44 -3.73
N LEU A 35 -27.24 -3.81 -3.80
CA LEU A 35 -25.97 -4.43 -3.39
C LEU A 35 -24.95 -3.40 -2.91
N THR A 36 -23.89 -3.89 -2.27
CA THR A 36 -22.66 -3.13 -2.03
C THR A 36 -21.62 -3.57 -3.04
N PHE A 37 -21.13 -2.64 -3.86
CA PHE A 37 -20.02 -2.87 -4.77
C PHE A 37 -18.75 -2.30 -4.17
N THR A 38 -17.67 -3.10 -4.14
CA THR A 38 -16.38 -2.68 -3.57
C THR A 38 -15.27 -2.85 -4.61
N SER A 39 -14.51 -1.79 -4.83
CA SER A 39 -13.25 -1.83 -5.59
C SER A 39 -12.08 -1.63 -4.63
N ALA A 40 -11.21 -2.62 -4.52
CA ALA A 40 -10.00 -2.57 -3.70
C ALA A 40 -8.77 -2.26 -4.58
N SER A 41 -7.90 -1.39 -4.05
CA SER A 41 -6.57 -1.11 -4.58
C SER A 41 -5.55 -1.42 -3.50
N ASN A 42 -4.54 -2.22 -3.79
CA ASN A 42 -3.46 -2.47 -2.85
C ASN A 42 -2.24 -1.62 -3.18
N VAL A 43 -1.65 -1.01 -2.17
CA VAL A 43 -0.45 -0.17 -2.29
C VAL A 43 0.66 -0.78 -1.44
N ALA A 44 1.79 -1.06 -2.08
CA ALA A 44 2.96 -1.61 -1.42
C ALA A 44 3.90 -0.50 -0.94
N PHE A 45 4.01 -0.34 0.37
CA PHE A 45 5.01 0.51 1.03
C PHE A 45 6.31 -0.29 1.27
N VAL A 46 7.41 0.35 1.68
CA VAL A 46 8.63 -0.38 2.09
C VAL A 46 8.38 -1.18 3.37
N GLY A 47 7.56 -0.63 4.26
CA GLY A 47 7.13 -1.25 5.50
C GLY A 47 6.07 -0.39 6.16
N GLU A 48 5.53 -0.88 7.26
CA GLU A 48 4.42 -0.19 7.94
C GLU A 48 4.85 0.84 9.00
N GLY A 49 6.13 0.81 9.39
CA GLY A 49 6.67 1.59 10.50
C GLY A 49 7.26 2.95 10.13
N ASN A 50 7.25 3.32 8.85
CA ASN A 50 7.80 4.61 8.43
C ASN A 50 6.85 5.76 8.82
N ALA A 51 7.34 6.70 9.62
CA ALA A 51 6.54 7.81 10.14
C ALA A 51 6.14 8.82 9.06
N GLY A 52 6.90 8.91 7.97
CA GLY A 52 6.57 9.79 6.84
C GLY A 52 5.52 9.22 5.89
N ASP A 53 5.24 7.91 5.93
CA ASP A 53 4.23 7.32 5.03
C ASP A 53 2.81 7.60 5.55
N LEU A 54 1.95 8.17 4.70
CA LEU A 54 0.63 8.66 5.09
C LEU A 54 -0.44 8.33 4.04
N ILE A 55 -1.62 7.98 4.52
CA ILE A 55 -2.85 7.80 3.72
C ILE A 55 -3.90 8.77 4.26
N THR A 56 -4.38 9.67 3.41
CA THR A 56 -5.37 10.70 3.75
C THR A 56 -6.68 10.43 3.01
N LEU A 57 -7.79 10.35 3.75
CA LEU A 57 -9.17 10.21 3.26
C LEU A 57 -9.96 11.46 3.69
N GLY A 58 -10.01 12.48 2.84
CA GLY A 58 -10.57 13.79 3.21
C GLY A 58 -9.88 14.39 4.45
N THR A 59 -10.61 14.53 5.57
CA THR A 59 -10.06 15.08 6.82
C THR A 59 -9.40 14.02 7.73
N ARG A 60 -9.52 12.74 7.40
CA ARG A 60 -8.98 11.63 8.19
C ARG A 60 -7.64 11.20 7.62
N LYS A 61 -6.72 10.80 8.50
CA LYS A 61 -5.38 10.31 8.14
C LYS A 61 -5.04 9.03 8.88
N THR A 62 -4.28 8.16 8.23
CA THR A 62 -3.71 6.96 8.83
C THR A 62 -2.32 6.68 8.26
N THR A 63 -1.61 5.72 8.84
CA THR A 63 -0.34 5.18 8.34
C THR A 63 -0.58 3.79 7.73
N PRO A 64 0.35 3.25 6.92
CA PRO A 64 0.16 1.98 6.23
C PRO A 64 -0.21 0.81 7.15
N GLY A 65 0.39 0.73 8.35
CA GLY A 65 0.13 -0.31 9.36
C GLY A 65 -1.11 -0.11 10.23
N LYS A 66 -1.88 0.95 10.03
CA LYS A 66 -3.03 1.27 10.88
C LYS A 66 -4.32 1.29 10.07
N ALA A 67 -5.23 0.39 10.45
CA ALA A 67 -6.56 0.32 9.87
C ALA A 67 -7.34 1.63 10.08
N LEU A 68 -8.12 2.00 9.08
CA LEU A 68 -9.04 3.14 9.11
C LEU A 68 -10.35 2.75 8.45
N GLU A 69 -11.45 2.73 9.21
CA GLU A 69 -12.75 2.29 8.72
C GLU A 69 -13.80 3.41 8.78
N GLY A 70 -14.87 3.24 7.99
CA GLY A 70 -16.06 4.10 8.03
C GLY A 70 -15.82 5.52 7.53
N ALA A 71 -14.85 5.75 6.65
CA ALA A 71 -14.69 7.07 6.01
C ALA A 71 -15.74 7.20 4.92
N ARG A 72 -16.80 7.99 5.16
CA ARG A 72 -17.93 8.14 4.24
C ARG A 72 -17.75 9.33 3.31
N ASN A 73 -18.41 9.29 2.15
CA ASN A 73 -18.42 10.36 1.15
C ASN A 73 -17.02 10.79 0.70
N VAL A 74 -16.10 9.84 0.57
CA VAL A 74 -14.73 10.08 0.13
C VAL A 74 -14.72 10.26 -1.38
N THR A 75 -14.29 11.44 -1.84
CA THR A 75 -14.07 11.77 -3.25
C THR A 75 -12.59 11.75 -3.64
N GLU A 76 -11.70 11.78 -2.65
CA GLU A 76 -10.27 11.86 -2.86
C GLU A 76 -9.51 11.07 -1.78
N ILE A 77 -8.49 10.33 -2.23
CA ILE A 77 -7.53 9.65 -1.37
C ILE A 77 -6.12 10.08 -1.78
N LEU A 78 -5.35 10.54 -0.81
CA LEU A 78 -3.94 10.88 -1.02
C LEU A 78 -3.09 9.83 -0.33
N VAL A 79 -2.16 9.25 -1.08
CA VAL A 79 -1.18 8.28 -0.57
C VAL A 79 0.20 8.86 -0.78
N HIS A 80 0.88 9.17 0.32
CA HIS A 80 2.25 9.65 0.32
C HIS A 80 3.16 8.55 0.86
N SER A 81 4.23 8.23 0.13
CA SER A 81 5.32 7.42 0.66
C SER A 81 6.62 8.20 0.62
N GLU A 82 7.12 8.54 1.81
CA GLU A 82 8.44 9.13 1.98
C GLU A 82 9.53 8.12 1.62
N ALA A 83 9.37 6.85 2.05
CA ALA A 83 10.37 5.81 1.81
C ALA A 83 10.52 5.40 0.33
N ARG A 84 9.47 5.59 -0.47
CA ARG A 84 9.47 5.27 -1.92
C ARG A 84 9.51 6.52 -2.80
N HIS A 85 9.45 7.72 -2.22
CA HIS A 85 9.42 9.01 -2.93
C HIS A 85 8.31 9.11 -3.99
N PHE A 86 7.09 8.72 -3.61
CA PHE A 86 5.91 8.91 -4.48
C PHE A 86 4.73 9.51 -3.73
N ASP A 87 3.88 10.16 -4.50
CA ASP A 87 2.52 10.54 -4.16
C ASP A 87 1.55 9.91 -5.16
N ILE A 88 0.45 9.32 -4.68
CA ILE A 88 -0.66 8.87 -5.51
C ILE A 88 -1.92 9.57 -5.03
N THR A 89 -2.63 10.21 -5.96
CA THR A 89 -3.95 10.79 -5.73
C THR A 89 -4.99 9.93 -6.44
N PHE A 90 -5.94 9.38 -5.68
CA PHE A 90 -7.13 8.74 -6.24
C PHE A 90 -8.31 9.71 -6.18
N ALA A 91 -8.85 10.08 -7.34
CA ALA A 91 -10.13 10.75 -7.47
C ALA A 91 -11.25 9.71 -7.64
N ILE A 92 -12.33 9.85 -6.89
CA ILE A 92 -13.41 8.86 -6.78
C ILE A 92 -14.74 9.55 -7.12
N ASP A 93 -15.49 8.97 -8.05
CA ASP A 93 -16.79 9.49 -8.49
C ASP A 93 -17.76 8.34 -8.83
N PRO A 94 -18.94 8.24 -8.21
CA PRO A 94 -19.46 9.08 -7.11
C PRO A 94 -18.67 8.87 -5.80
N PRO A 95 -18.85 9.74 -4.78
CA PRO A 95 -18.20 9.56 -3.48
C PRO A 95 -18.48 8.19 -2.87
N ALA A 96 -17.47 7.57 -2.25
CA ALA A 96 -17.55 6.22 -1.71
C ALA A 96 -17.44 6.17 -0.17
N GLU A 97 -17.83 5.05 0.42
CA GLU A 97 -17.32 4.66 1.73
C GLU A 97 -15.97 3.97 1.55
N THR A 98 -14.93 4.46 2.24
CA THR A 98 -13.57 3.97 2.10
C THR A 98 -13.06 3.36 3.39
N THR A 99 -12.38 2.21 3.25
CA THR A 99 -11.61 1.58 4.32
C THR A 99 -10.15 1.42 3.90
N VAL A 100 -9.27 1.42 4.90
CA VAL A 100 -7.83 1.16 4.75
C VAL A 100 -7.48 0.03 5.71
N GLN A 101 -6.84 -1.02 5.19
CA GLN A 101 -6.49 -2.20 5.97
C GLN A 101 -5.08 -2.68 5.63
N PRO A 102 -4.17 -2.82 6.61
CA PRO A 102 -2.89 -3.46 6.37
C PRO A 102 -3.06 -4.98 6.15
N ILE A 103 -2.40 -5.49 5.13
CA ILE A 103 -2.38 -6.90 4.75
C ILE A 103 -1.03 -7.49 5.17
N TYR A 104 -1.10 -8.64 5.82
CA TYR A 104 0.08 -9.35 6.30
C TYR A 104 0.04 -10.81 5.91
N ALA A 105 1.21 -11.35 5.61
CA ALA A 105 1.45 -12.77 5.53
C ALA A 105 1.96 -13.29 6.88
N ILE A 106 1.70 -14.58 7.15
CA ILE A 106 2.36 -15.32 8.23
C ILE A 106 3.41 -16.22 7.60
N ALA A 107 4.67 -16.03 7.98
CA ALA A 107 5.79 -16.81 7.49
C ALA A 107 6.44 -17.61 8.62
N ASN A 108 7.02 -18.76 8.30
CA ASN A 108 7.81 -19.55 9.23
C ASN A 108 9.30 -19.19 9.10
N SER A 109 9.95 -18.86 10.21
CA SER A 109 11.38 -18.56 10.30
C SER A 109 12.08 -19.47 11.31
N GLU A 110 13.41 -19.38 11.39
CA GLU A 110 14.19 -20.08 12.42
C GLU A 110 13.84 -19.61 13.85
N GLU A 111 13.28 -18.42 13.99
CA GLU A 111 12.86 -17.82 15.26
C GLU A 111 11.36 -18.07 15.57
N GLY A 112 10.63 -18.72 14.66
CA GLY A 112 9.22 -19.07 14.81
C GLY A 112 8.33 -18.43 13.75
N PHE A 113 7.04 -18.23 14.06
CA PHE A 113 6.12 -17.57 13.13
C PHE A 113 6.28 -16.05 13.19
N GLU A 114 6.46 -15.44 12.03
CA GLU A 114 6.57 -13.99 11.86
C GLU A 114 5.39 -13.45 11.06
N ARG A 115 4.96 -12.23 11.43
CA ARG A 115 3.97 -11.46 10.68
C ARG A 115 4.70 -10.49 9.78
N LEU A 116 4.58 -10.68 8.46
CA LEU A 116 5.23 -9.85 7.45
C LEU A 116 4.20 -8.91 6.83
N TYR A 117 4.48 -7.62 6.86
CA TYR A 117 3.68 -6.63 6.15
C TYR A 117 3.92 -6.78 4.64
N GLU A 118 2.83 -6.93 3.88
CA GLU A 118 2.90 -7.09 2.42
C GLU A 118 2.49 -5.80 1.70
N GLN A 119 1.35 -5.24 2.10
CA GLN A 119 0.72 -4.11 1.43
C GLN A 119 -0.40 -3.52 2.29
N THR A 120 -0.85 -2.33 1.94
CA THR A 120 -2.09 -1.75 2.49
C THR A 120 -3.18 -1.82 1.44
N GLU A 121 -4.31 -2.41 1.77
CA GLU A 121 -5.53 -2.34 0.98
C GLU A 121 -6.27 -1.03 1.23
N ILE A 122 -6.73 -0.39 0.16
CA ILE A 122 -7.63 0.75 0.17
C ILE A 122 -8.87 0.34 -0.62
N ALA A 123 -10.00 0.17 0.06
CA ALA A 123 -11.23 -0.31 -0.55
C ALA A 123 -12.28 0.80 -0.60
N CYS A 124 -12.83 1.06 -1.79
CA CYS A 124 -13.92 2.01 -2.01
C CYS A 124 -15.21 1.23 -2.26
N SER A 125 -16.24 1.51 -1.46
CA SER A 125 -17.50 0.80 -1.45
C SER A 125 -18.68 1.75 -1.73
N TRP A 126 -19.61 1.29 -2.56
CA TRP A 126 -20.86 1.99 -2.88
C TRP A 126 -22.05 1.08 -2.62
N ASN A 127 -23.03 1.59 -1.89
CA ASN A 127 -24.34 0.97 -1.82
C ASN A 127 -25.14 1.43 -3.03
N VAL A 128 -25.46 0.51 -3.94
CA VAL A 128 -26.14 0.81 -5.20
C VAL A 128 -27.49 0.11 -5.25
N THR A 129 -28.46 0.82 -5.81
CA THR A 129 -29.76 0.28 -6.20
C THR A 129 -29.90 0.48 -7.70
N ILE A 130 -30.17 -0.59 -8.44
CA ILE A 130 -30.20 -0.60 -9.91
C ILE A 130 -31.55 -1.14 -10.34
N GLU A 131 -32.39 -0.27 -10.89
CA GLU A 131 -33.69 -0.64 -11.45
C GLU A 131 -33.53 -1.55 -12.68
N PRO A 132 -34.56 -2.33 -13.06
CA PRO A 132 -34.55 -3.11 -14.30
C PRO A 132 -34.13 -2.27 -15.51
N ASP A 133 -33.37 -2.90 -16.42
CA ASP A 133 -32.79 -2.30 -17.63
C ASP A 133 -31.92 -1.05 -17.41
N SER A 134 -31.55 -0.74 -16.16
CA SER A 134 -30.76 0.45 -15.79
C SER A 134 -29.31 0.12 -15.47
N HIS A 135 -28.50 1.16 -15.30
CA HIS A 135 -27.11 1.01 -14.88
C HIS A 135 -26.64 2.14 -13.97
N VAL A 136 -25.57 1.87 -13.24
CA VAL A 136 -24.81 2.84 -12.46
C VAL A 136 -23.35 2.80 -12.92
N ASP A 137 -22.75 3.97 -13.09
CA ASP A 137 -21.34 4.12 -13.41
C ASP A 137 -20.57 4.55 -12.15
N LEU A 138 -19.40 3.93 -11.93
CA LEU A 138 -18.50 4.20 -10.81
C LEU A 138 -17.08 4.36 -11.36
N GLU A 139 -16.30 5.29 -10.84
CA GLU A 139 -14.97 5.60 -11.36
C GLU A 139 -13.98 5.84 -10.22
N ILE A 140 -12.77 5.29 -10.39
CA ILE A 140 -11.59 5.64 -9.61
C ILE A 140 -10.48 6.00 -10.59
N ARG A 141 -9.92 7.22 -10.46
CA ARG A 141 -8.78 7.69 -11.24
C ARG A 141 -7.59 7.92 -10.32
N ALA A 142 -6.52 7.18 -10.52
CA ALA A 142 -5.25 7.37 -9.86
C ALA A 142 -4.30 8.21 -10.74
N THR A 143 -3.63 9.17 -10.11
CA THR A 143 -2.50 9.90 -10.70
C THR A 143 -1.33 9.81 -9.75
N ALA A 144 -0.16 9.50 -10.26
CA ALA A 144 1.06 9.34 -9.51
C ALA A 144 2.03 10.47 -9.86
N VAL A 145 2.64 11.04 -8.83
CA VAL A 145 3.79 11.93 -8.94
C VAL A 145 4.93 11.24 -8.21
N GLY A 146 5.91 10.75 -8.96
CA GLY A 146 7.11 10.14 -8.40
C GLY A 146 8.34 10.98 -8.71
N GLN A 147 9.27 11.08 -7.78
CA GLN A 147 10.64 11.37 -8.14
C GLN A 147 11.29 10.04 -8.52
N LEU A 148 11.83 9.94 -9.73
CA LEU A 148 12.59 8.78 -10.15
C LEU A 148 13.92 8.80 -9.39
N VAL A 149 13.93 8.23 -8.19
CA VAL A 149 15.16 8.05 -7.40
C VAL A 149 15.72 6.68 -7.75
N GLU A 150 16.90 6.66 -8.35
CA GLU A 150 17.62 5.40 -8.55
C GLU A 150 17.74 4.69 -7.20
N PRO A 151 17.36 3.40 -7.10
CA PRO A 151 17.43 2.70 -5.82
C PRO A 151 18.88 2.72 -5.33
N GLU A 152 19.12 3.31 -4.15
CA GLU A 152 20.39 3.13 -3.47
C GLU A 152 20.57 1.62 -3.26
N LEU A 153 21.52 1.04 -3.99
CA LEU A 153 21.96 -0.32 -3.75
C LEU A 153 22.50 -0.38 -2.32
N ILE A 154 21.67 -0.82 -1.37
CA ILE A 154 22.09 -1.15 -0.02
C ILE A 154 23.09 -2.30 -0.15
N LYS A 155 24.37 -1.94 -0.27
CA LYS A 155 25.46 -2.92 -0.25
C LYS A 155 25.45 -3.56 1.14
N PRO A 156 25.35 -4.89 1.26
CA PRO A 156 25.45 -5.54 2.56
C PRO A 156 26.78 -5.12 3.19
N ALA A 157 26.69 -4.53 4.38
CA ALA A 157 27.86 -4.08 5.11
C ALA A 157 28.82 -5.26 5.29
N ALA A 158 29.98 -5.19 4.67
CA ALA A 158 31.00 -6.22 4.76
C ALA A 158 31.30 -6.47 6.25
N ARG A 159 30.99 -7.68 6.71
CA ARG A 159 31.24 -8.19 8.06
C ARG A 159 32.71 -7.91 8.40
N ARG A 160 32.99 -6.87 9.19
CA ARG A 160 34.34 -6.58 9.69
C ARG A 160 34.80 -7.80 10.50
N LYS A 161 35.72 -8.59 9.93
CA LYS A 161 36.48 -9.59 10.68
C LYS A 161 37.18 -8.84 11.83
N ARG A 162 36.81 -9.13 13.07
CA ARG A 162 37.62 -8.79 14.25
C ARG A 162 38.95 -9.53 14.08
N THR A 163 40.00 -8.82 13.72
CA THR A 163 41.38 -9.28 13.89
C THR A 163 41.63 -9.41 15.40
N ALA A 164 41.71 -10.65 15.87
CA ALA A 164 42.22 -10.96 17.20
C ALA A 164 43.70 -10.56 17.25
N ALA A 165 44.08 -9.85 18.32
CA ALA A 165 45.43 -9.36 18.55
C ALA A 165 46.44 -10.52 18.73
N ALA A 166 47.62 -10.37 18.13
CA ALA A 166 48.75 -11.27 18.32
C ALA A 166 49.38 -11.07 19.73
N PRO A 167 49.97 -12.12 20.33
CA PRO A 167 50.42 -12.09 21.73
C PRO A 167 51.72 -11.30 21.94
N ALA A 168 51.88 -10.76 23.14
CA ALA A 168 52.97 -9.89 23.58
C ALA A 168 54.35 -10.59 23.57
N PRO A 169 55.45 -9.87 23.25
CA PRO A 169 56.80 -10.41 23.37
C PRO A 169 57.26 -10.43 24.83
N ALA A 170 57.99 -11.49 25.19
CA ALA A 170 58.60 -11.70 26.49
C ALA A 170 59.84 -10.81 26.68
N ASP A 171 59.80 -9.90 27.65
CA ASP A 171 60.98 -9.16 28.07
C ASP A 171 61.82 -9.98 29.06
N THR A 172 63.00 -10.35 28.56
CA THR A 172 64.13 -10.86 29.34
C THR A 172 64.79 -9.66 30.03
N VAL A 173 64.71 -9.58 31.37
CA VAL A 173 65.52 -8.64 32.14
C VAL A 173 66.61 -9.40 32.88
N ALA A 174 67.82 -9.35 32.32
CA ALA A 174 69.04 -9.68 33.01
C ALA A 174 69.56 -8.47 33.80
N ARG A 175 69.70 -8.67 35.11
CA ARG A 175 70.82 -8.27 35.99
C ARG A 175 71.27 -6.79 36.02
N SER A 176 71.09 -6.15 37.18
CA SER A 176 71.99 -5.10 37.67
C SER A 176 72.21 -5.20 39.20
N LYS A 177 73.50 -5.13 39.55
CA LYS A 177 74.20 -5.06 40.84
C LYS A 177 73.48 -4.33 42.00
N ARG A 178 73.50 -4.92 43.19
CA ARG A 178 74.32 -4.49 44.34
C ARG A 178 74.51 -5.62 45.33
#